data_AF-A0A368DVA6-F1
#
_entry.id   AF-A0A368DVA6-F1
#
_cell.length_a   1.000
_cell.length_b   1.000
_cell.length_c   1.000
_cell.angle_alpha   90.00
_cell.angle_beta   90.00
_cell.angle_gamma   90.00
#
_symmetry.space_group_name_H-M   'P 1'
#
loop_
_entity.id
_entity.type
_entity.pdbx_description
1 polymer ?
#
loop_
_entity_poly.entity_id
_entity_poly.type
_entity_poly.pdbx_seq_one_letter_code
_entity_poly.pdbx_strand_id
1 'polypeptide(L)'
;MTNTYLLLLAIFYLNLTCAQDKSWENEKILVYNDSEVNQMISANQIFEKRWDILPQPQFWKKIMCLTPDTCIVNIAKNRHVLEKIPSEKWVYLSKEKKRKFRDSIRKKYNLNDNDLVYVTTGKNHFYKFEAVYPSISKGIMVFDSLDVDPWYAQSILLIESPGQLKKSVSGAYGPFQLMPRVARAQGLIVNKTIDERKDFSRSAYGAASLIKNICIPETKNILNRHDIKYNENDIWFRLMVLHVYHAGAYNVGAVVDKIMPKEGTQELIKKMWQHKAAGFGNCSQNYSQIALAAHLILHEMVYENCSEIITPNSR
;
A
#
# COMPACT_ATOMS: atom_id res chain seq x y z
N MET A 1 -3.44 -58.69 36.59
CA MET A 1 -2.36 -57.76 36.95
C MET A 1 -1.64 -57.38 35.65
N THR A 2 -2.09 -56.32 34.97
CA THR A 2 -1.56 -54.94 35.06
C THR A 2 -0.15 -54.79 34.50
N ASN A 3 0.01 -54.36 33.25
CA ASN A 3 0.18 -52.95 32.88
C ASN A 3 0.83 -52.81 31.50
N THR A 4 0.03 -52.34 30.55
CA THR A 4 0.42 -51.72 29.29
C THR A 4 1.06 -50.37 29.59
N TYR A 5 2.32 -50.16 29.21
CA TYR A 5 2.91 -48.82 29.17
C TYR A 5 2.98 -48.35 27.72
N LEU A 6 2.03 -47.48 27.35
CA LEU A 6 2.09 -46.65 26.15
C LEU A 6 3.09 -45.51 26.43
N LEU A 7 4.20 -45.47 25.69
CA LEU A 7 5.11 -44.32 25.71
C LEU A 7 4.57 -43.26 24.74
N LEU A 8 3.89 -42.24 25.27
CA LEU A 8 3.49 -41.05 24.53
C LEU A 8 4.69 -40.09 24.44
N LEU A 9 5.37 -40.10 23.29
CA LEU A 9 6.35 -39.07 22.92
C LEU A 9 5.59 -37.82 22.47
N ALA A 10 5.43 -36.86 23.38
CA ALA A 10 4.96 -35.52 23.07
C ALA A 10 6.07 -34.76 22.32
N ILE A 11 5.97 -34.68 21.00
CA ILE A 11 6.79 -33.78 20.19
C ILE A 11 6.27 -32.36 20.42
N PHE A 12 6.94 -31.62 21.29
CA PHE A 12 6.78 -30.17 21.37
C PHE A 12 7.34 -29.55 20.09
N TYR A 13 6.45 -29.17 19.17
CA TYR A 13 6.81 -28.22 18.12
C TYR A 13 7.04 -26.86 18.79
N LEU A 14 8.30 -26.55 19.08
CA LEU A 14 8.76 -25.18 19.30
C LEU A 14 8.53 -24.44 17.98
N ASN A 15 7.41 -23.71 17.89
CA ASN A 15 7.30 -22.62 16.93
C ASN A 15 8.34 -21.58 17.36
N LEU A 16 9.52 -21.59 16.74
CA LEU A 16 10.35 -20.39 16.69
C LEU A 16 9.54 -19.35 15.91
N THR A 17 8.83 -18.50 16.64
CA THR A 17 8.44 -17.20 16.12
C THR A 17 9.74 -16.46 15.84
N CYS A 18 10.20 -16.48 14.59
CA CYS A 18 11.19 -15.52 14.13
C CYS A 18 10.49 -14.16 14.26
N ALA A 19 10.81 -13.42 15.34
CA ALA A 19 10.50 -12.01 15.42
C ALA A 19 11.11 -11.35 14.17
N GLN A 20 10.43 -10.36 13.60
CA GLN A 20 11.08 -9.58 12.55
C GLN A 20 12.34 -8.96 13.16
N ASP A 21 13.46 -9.03 12.44
CA ASP A 21 14.65 -8.29 12.84
C ASP A 21 14.25 -6.80 12.85
N LYS A 22 14.21 -6.16 14.02
CA LYS A 22 13.70 -4.79 14.23
C LYS A 22 14.61 -3.72 13.62
N SER A 23 14.96 -3.86 12.34
CA SER A 23 15.87 -2.95 11.67
C SER A 23 15.21 -1.62 11.29
N TRP A 24 13.86 -1.57 11.28
CA TRP A 24 13.10 -0.34 11.04
C TRP A 24 13.31 0.73 12.12
N GLU A 25 13.91 0.40 13.26
CA GLU A 25 14.31 1.40 14.26
C GLU A 25 15.24 2.46 13.66
N ASN A 26 16.13 2.06 12.75
CA ASN A 26 17.06 2.96 12.07
C ASN A 26 16.37 3.84 11.00
N GLU A 27 15.12 3.53 10.65
CA GLU A 27 14.31 4.28 9.70
C GLU A 27 13.33 5.24 10.39
N LYS A 28 13.12 5.12 11.71
CA LYS A 28 12.25 6.02 12.48
C LYS A 28 12.89 7.39 12.61
N ILE A 29 12.16 8.43 12.24
CA ILE A 29 12.57 9.82 12.41
C ILE A 29 11.61 10.53 13.36
N LEU A 30 12.14 11.52 14.09
CA LEU A 30 11.34 12.48 14.83
C LEU A 30 11.32 13.78 14.04
N VAL A 31 10.13 14.27 13.74
CA VAL A 31 9.89 15.52 13.02
C VAL A 31 9.35 16.53 14.02
N TYR A 32 10.08 17.63 14.17
CA TYR A 32 9.68 18.75 15.00
C TYR A 32 9.06 19.82 14.11
N ASN A 33 7.85 20.22 14.47
CA ASN A 33 7.20 21.43 13.99
C ASN A 33 7.02 22.34 15.20
N ASP A 34 6.85 23.66 15.02
CA ASP A 34 6.91 24.72 16.05
C ASP A 34 6.32 24.39 17.45
N SER A 35 5.37 23.47 17.59
CA SER A 35 4.85 23.00 18.88
C SER A 35 4.54 21.49 18.97
N GLU A 36 4.91 20.68 17.98
CA GLU A 36 4.57 19.25 17.94
C GLU A 36 5.77 18.37 17.52
N VAL A 37 5.88 17.21 18.15
CA VAL A 37 6.83 16.17 17.76
C VAL A 37 6.07 14.99 17.19
N ASN A 38 6.36 14.65 15.93
CA ASN A 38 5.73 13.54 15.23
C ASN A 38 6.77 12.46 14.90
N GLN A 39 6.42 11.21 15.15
CA GLN A 39 7.25 10.07 14.78
C GLN A 39 6.80 9.52 13.44
N MET A 40 7.75 9.26 12.55
CA MET A 40 7.49 8.80 11.17
C MET A 40 8.52 7.77 10.74
N ILE A 41 8.22 7.02 9.68
CA ILE A 41 9.22 6.22 8.97
C ILE A 41 9.76 7.01 7.78
N SER A 42 11.09 7.12 7.69
CA SER A 42 11.79 7.82 6.63
C SER A 42 11.51 7.23 5.25
N ALA A 43 11.46 8.11 4.24
CA ALA A 43 11.36 7.73 2.84
C ALA A 43 12.72 7.39 2.19
N ASN A 44 13.84 7.35 2.93
CA ASN A 44 15.19 7.19 2.38
C ASN A 44 15.33 6.02 1.38
N GLN A 45 14.78 4.84 1.70
CA GLN A 45 14.82 3.70 0.78
C GLN A 45 14.15 3.97 -0.59
N ILE A 46 13.13 4.83 -0.64
CA ILE A 46 12.46 5.23 -1.88
C ILE A 46 13.46 5.96 -2.79
N PHE A 47 14.28 6.86 -2.23
CA PHE A 47 15.27 7.64 -2.96
C PHE A 47 16.53 6.82 -3.28
N GLU A 48 17.08 6.11 -2.29
CA GLU A 48 18.30 5.30 -2.47
C GLU A 48 18.11 4.21 -3.54
N LYS A 49 16.93 3.60 -3.60
CA LYS A 49 16.58 2.57 -4.59
C LYS A 49 15.89 3.14 -5.84
N ARG A 50 15.86 4.47 -5.99
CA ARG A 50 15.38 5.18 -7.19
C ARG A 50 13.92 4.88 -7.57
N TRP A 51 13.06 4.62 -6.58
CA TRP A 51 11.62 4.51 -6.79
C TRP A 51 10.98 5.86 -7.09
N ASP A 52 11.57 6.93 -6.57
CA ASP A 52 11.17 8.32 -6.75
C ASP A 52 11.14 8.73 -8.22
N ILE A 53 12.09 8.27 -9.04
CA ILE A 53 12.16 8.64 -10.46
C ILE A 53 11.25 7.83 -11.37
N LEU A 54 10.60 6.78 -10.85
CA LEU A 54 9.75 5.93 -11.67
C LEU A 54 8.51 6.72 -12.16
N PRO A 55 8.11 6.59 -13.43
CA PRO A 55 6.95 7.31 -13.97
C PRO A 55 5.65 7.02 -13.21
N GLN A 56 5.52 5.82 -12.63
CA GLN A 56 4.31 5.36 -11.96
C GLN A 56 4.01 6.12 -10.64
N PRO A 57 4.91 6.14 -9.64
CA PRO A 57 4.77 7.01 -8.48
C PRO A 57 4.64 8.49 -8.85
N GLN A 58 5.45 9.00 -9.78
CA GLN A 58 5.40 10.41 -10.20
C GLN A 58 4.05 10.81 -10.82
N PHE A 59 3.44 9.90 -11.60
CA PHE A 59 2.11 10.10 -12.14
C PHE A 59 1.06 10.17 -11.02
N TRP A 60 1.10 9.23 -10.07
CA TRP A 60 0.15 9.21 -8.96
C TRP A 60 0.30 10.39 -8.03
N LYS A 61 1.53 10.85 -7.79
CA LYS A 61 1.82 12.07 -7.04
C LYS A 61 1.10 13.27 -7.66
N LYS A 62 1.22 13.45 -8.99
CA LYS A 62 0.49 14.49 -9.73
C LYS A 62 -1.03 14.35 -9.57
N ILE A 63 -1.58 13.14 -9.68
CA ILE A 63 -3.02 12.90 -9.53
C ILE A 63 -3.51 13.21 -8.11
N MET A 64 -2.73 12.88 -7.09
CA MET A 64 -3.08 13.12 -5.68
C MET A 64 -3.15 14.61 -5.35
N CYS A 65 -2.28 15.43 -5.94
CA CYS A 65 -2.29 16.88 -5.73
C CYS A 65 -3.28 17.64 -6.65
N LEU A 66 -3.74 17.00 -7.74
CA LEU A 66 -4.62 17.62 -8.73
C LEU A 66 -6.08 17.70 -8.26
N THR A 67 -6.74 18.79 -8.60
CA THR A 67 -8.17 19.04 -8.36
C THR A 67 -9.09 18.12 -9.19
N PRO A 68 -10.30 17.81 -8.70
CA PRO A 68 -11.24 16.90 -9.38
C PRO A 68 -11.86 17.46 -10.68
N ASP A 69 -11.69 18.75 -10.94
CA ASP A 69 -12.12 19.42 -12.18
C ASP A 69 -11.19 19.10 -13.37
N THR A 70 -10.06 18.44 -13.13
CA THR A 70 -9.04 18.16 -14.14
C THR A 70 -8.77 16.66 -14.25
N CYS A 71 -8.63 16.18 -15.48
CA CYS A 71 -8.19 14.83 -15.82
C CYS A 71 -6.83 14.88 -16.52
N ILE A 72 -6.00 13.86 -16.26
CA ILE A 72 -4.79 13.59 -17.02
C ILE A 72 -5.03 12.41 -17.96
N VAL A 73 -4.72 12.60 -19.24
CA VAL A 73 -4.72 11.57 -20.26
C VAL A 73 -3.30 11.03 -20.41
N ASN A 74 -3.12 9.71 -20.29
CA ASN A 74 -1.81 9.07 -20.32
C ASN A 74 -1.81 7.73 -21.05
N ILE A 75 -0.63 7.33 -21.54
CA ILE A 75 -0.39 5.96 -21.98
C ILE A 75 -0.24 5.07 -20.75
N ALA A 76 -1.00 3.97 -20.67
CA ALA A 76 -1.09 3.13 -19.48
C ALA A 76 0.26 2.50 -19.08
N LYS A 77 1.01 1.97 -20.06
CA LYS A 77 2.21 1.16 -19.82
C LYS A 77 3.37 1.93 -19.17
N ASN A 78 3.52 3.21 -19.52
CA ASN A 78 4.67 4.04 -19.09
C ASN A 78 4.26 5.33 -18.38
N ARG A 79 2.95 5.58 -18.18
CA ARG A 79 2.41 6.82 -17.60
C ARG A 79 2.83 8.11 -18.30
N HIS A 80 3.27 8.02 -19.55
CA HIS A 80 3.55 9.20 -20.35
C HIS A 80 2.28 10.01 -20.52
N VAL A 81 2.32 11.27 -20.09
CA VAL A 81 1.18 12.20 -20.11
C VAL A 81 1.07 12.81 -21.49
N LEU A 82 -0.10 12.69 -22.10
CA LEU A 82 -0.40 13.21 -23.43
C LEU A 82 -1.04 14.60 -23.37
N GLU A 83 -2.02 14.77 -22.47
CA GLU A 83 -2.74 16.02 -22.30
C GLU A 83 -3.45 16.09 -20.94
N LYS A 84 -3.81 17.32 -20.54
CA LYS A 84 -4.73 17.61 -19.43
C LYS A 84 -6.04 18.11 -20.02
N ILE A 85 -7.16 17.62 -19.51
CA ILE A 85 -8.51 17.99 -19.98
C ILE A 85 -9.43 18.31 -18.79
N PRO A 86 -10.43 19.17 -18.94
CA PRO A 86 -11.49 19.33 -17.95
C PRO A 86 -12.21 18.00 -17.68
N SER A 87 -12.52 17.70 -16.42
CA SER A 87 -13.10 16.42 -16.03
C SER A 87 -14.50 16.21 -16.60
N GLU A 88 -15.26 17.29 -16.81
CA GLU A 88 -16.56 17.28 -17.50
C GLU A 88 -16.49 16.66 -18.92
N LYS A 89 -15.36 16.83 -19.62
CA LYS A 89 -15.16 16.25 -20.96
C LYS A 89 -14.96 14.73 -20.94
N TRP A 90 -14.84 14.14 -19.74
CA TRP A 90 -14.59 12.72 -19.56
C TRP A 90 -15.64 12.02 -18.69
N VAL A 91 -15.93 12.56 -17.51
CA VAL A 91 -16.68 11.88 -16.44
C VAL A 91 -18.08 11.50 -16.93
N TYR A 92 -18.76 12.43 -17.60
CA TYR A 92 -20.14 12.29 -18.09
C TYR A 92 -20.27 11.54 -19.43
N LEU A 93 -19.15 11.10 -20.02
CA LEU A 93 -19.20 10.34 -21.27
C LEU A 93 -19.70 8.90 -21.02
N SER A 94 -20.59 8.44 -21.92
CA SER A 94 -20.99 7.03 -21.99
C SER A 94 -19.81 6.12 -22.34
N LYS A 95 -19.95 4.81 -22.10
CA LYS A 95 -18.90 3.82 -22.41
C LYS A 95 -18.43 3.90 -23.88
N GLU A 96 -19.37 4.06 -24.81
CA GLU A 96 -19.08 4.18 -26.24
C GLU A 96 -18.34 5.49 -26.56
N LYS A 97 -18.79 6.62 -26.00
CA LYS A 97 -18.10 7.92 -26.17
C LYS A 97 -16.69 7.90 -25.58
N LYS A 98 -16.50 7.25 -24.41
CA LYS A 98 -15.17 7.03 -23.81
C LYS A 98 -14.27 6.19 -24.70
N ARG A 99 -14.81 5.22 -25.45
CA ARG A 99 -14.05 4.45 -26.45
C ARG A 99 -13.63 5.35 -27.61
N LYS A 100 -14.58 6.04 -28.25
CA LYS A 100 -14.33 6.98 -29.36
C LYS A 100 -13.31 8.06 -28.99
N PHE A 101 -13.38 8.61 -27.78
CA PHE A 101 -12.39 9.55 -27.26
C PHE A 101 -10.97 8.93 -27.21
N ARG A 102 -10.82 7.73 -26.66
CA ARG A 102 -9.51 7.07 -26.63
C ARG A 102 -8.98 6.78 -28.05
N ASP A 103 -9.85 6.38 -28.96
CA ASP A 103 -9.50 6.15 -30.37
C ASP A 103 -9.01 7.45 -31.03
N SER A 104 -9.67 8.59 -30.77
CA SER A 104 -9.21 9.89 -31.27
C SER A 104 -7.87 10.33 -30.66
N ILE A 105 -7.62 10.04 -29.38
CA ILE A 105 -6.32 10.30 -28.75
C ILE A 105 -5.22 9.47 -29.39
N ARG A 106 -5.45 8.17 -29.65
CA ARG A 106 -4.46 7.34 -30.34
C ARG A 106 -4.12 7.90 -31.71
N LYS A 107 -5.13 8.29 -32.50
CA LYS A 107 -4.93 8.92 -33.80
C LYS A 107 -4.17 10.25 -33.70
N LYS A 108 -4.51 11.11 -32.74
CA LYS A 108 -3.88 12.42 -32.53
C LYS A 108 -2.39 12.30 -32.22
N TYR A 109 -1.99 11.30 -31.44
CA TYR A 109 -0.62 11.11 -30.97
C TYR A 109 0.14 9.98 -31.68
N ASN A 110 -0.39 9.47 -32.81
CA ASN A 110 0.20 8.37 -33.58
C ASN A 110 0.57 7.14 -32.72
N LEU A 111 -0.31 6.76 -31.81
CA LEU A 111 -0.12 5.59 -30.94
C LEU A 111 -0.58 4.31 -31.65
N ASN A 112 -0.01 3.18 -31.24
CA ASN A 112 -0.45 1.88 -31.76
C ASN A 112 -1.88 1.57 -31.29
N ASP A 113 -2.65 0.82 -32.09
CA ASP A 113 -4.03 0.45 -31.75
C ASP A 113 -4.14 -0.30 -30.41
N ASN A 114 -3.10 -1.07 -30.08
CA ASN A 114 -3.00 -1.82 -28.83
C ASN A 114 -2.56 -0.97 -27.62
N ASP A 115 -2.12 0.27 -27.82
CA ASP A 115 -1.76 1.13 -26.70
C ASP A 115 -3.00 1.50 -25.88
N LEU A 116 -2.97 1.18 -24.59
CA LEU A 116 -4.05 1.53 -23.68
C LEU A 116 -3.93 3.00 -23.25
N VAL A 117 -4.95 3.79 -23.57
CA VAL A 117 -5.07 5.19 -23.13
C VAL A 117 -5.95 5.25 -21.88
N TYR A 118 -5.38 5.76 -20.79
CA TYR A 118 -6.08 6.01 -19.54
C TYR A 118 -6.37 7.50 -19.38
N VAL A 119 -7.46 7.76 -18.66
CA VAL A 119 -7.88 9.11 -18.29
C VAL A 119 -8.20 9.06 -16.81
N THR A 120 -7.44 9.82 -16.02
CA THR A 120 -7.50 9.78 -14.55
C THR A 120 -7.81 11.18 -14.03
N THR A 121 -8.91 11.30 -13.28
CA THR A 121 -9.33 12.54 -12.62
C THR A 121 -8.45 12.82 -11.40
N GLY A 122 -8.19 14.10 -11.11
CA GLY A 122 -7.50 14.55 -9.91
C GLY A 122 -8.21 14.15 -8.62
N LYS A 123 -7.42 13.92 -7.56
CA LYS A 123 -7.88 13.26 -6.32
C LYS A 123 -7.50 14.00 -5.04
N ASN A 124 -7.17 15.28 -5.08
CA ASN A 124 -6.84 16.05 -3.86
C ASN A 124 -8.01 16.21 -2.87
N HIS A 125 -9.25 15.98 -3.32
CA HIS A 125 -10.43 15.91 -2.46
C HIS A 125 -10.50 14.60 -1.65
N PHE A 126 -9.82 13.55 -2.13
CA PHE A 126 -9.72 12.27 -1.45
C PHE A 126 -8.44 12.20 -0.59
N TYR A 127 -7.27 12.46 -1.17
CA TYR A 127 -5.99 12.37 -0.45
C TYR A 127 -5.72 13.62 0.39
N LYS A 128 -6.09 13.58 1.68
CA LYS A 128 -5.93 14.69 2.63
C LYS A 128 -4.72 14.46 3.54
N PHE A 129 -3.52 14.77 3.03
CA PHE A 129 -2.25 14.53 3.73
C PHE A 129 -2.13 15.28 5.06
N GLU A 130 -2.49 16.56 5.09
CA GLU A 130 -2.52 17.36 6.32
C GLU A 130 -3.45 16.75 7.39
N ALA A 131 -4.61 16.22 6.97
CA ALA A 131 -5.59 15.65 7.90
C ALA A 131 -5.19 14.25 8.43
N VAL A 132 -4.38 13.49 7.68
CA VAL A 132 -3.87 12.19 8.15
C VAL A 132 -2.61 12.34 9.01
N TYR A 133 -1.81 13.39 8.79
CA TYR A 133 -0.52 13.61 9.42
C TYR A 133 -0.52 13.41 10.95
N PRO A 134 -1.45 14.00 11.73
CA PRO A 134 -1.46 13.84 13.19
C PRO A 134 -1.70 12.40 13.67
N SER A 135 -2.25 11.54 12.81
CA SER A 135 -2.57 10.15 13.16
C SER A 135 -1.45 9.16 12.85
N ILE A 136 -0.43 9.57 12.08
CA ILE A 136 0.67 8.69 11.64
C ILE A 136 1.47 8.17 12.84
N SER A 137 1.89 9.07 13.74
CA SER A 137 2.63 8.74 14.96
C SER A 137 1.90 7.68 15.79
N LYS A 138 0.58 7.83 15.97
CA LYS A 138 -0.26 6.87 16.70
C LYS A 138 -0.31 5.51 16.00
N GLY A 139 -0.42 5.48 14.67
CA GLY A 139 -0.38 4.25 13.89
C GLY A 139 0.95 3.52 14.05
N ILE A 140 2.06 4.27 14.00
CA ILE A 140 3.41 3.75 14.18
C ILE A 140 3.57 3.10 15.56
N MET A 141 3.16 3.80 16.63
CA MET A 141 3.24 3.28 17.99
C MET A 141 2.49 1.95 18.16
N VAL A 142 1.29 1.82 17.60
CA VAL A 142 0.50 0.57 17.71
C VAL A 142 1.20 -0.58 17.00
N PHE A 143 1.65 -0.38 15.75
CA PHE A 143 2.32 -1.42 14.97
C PHE A 143 3.63 -1.86 15.63
N ASP A 144 4.42 -0.89 16.09
CA ASP A 144 5.68 -1.13 16.78
C ASP A 144 5.48 -1.92 18.09
N SER A 145 4.45 -1.56 18.87
CA SER A 145 4.09 -2.28 20.11
C SER A 145 3.69 -3.75 19.87
N LEU A 146 3.28 -4.08 18.65
CA LEU A 146 2.85 -5.41 18.24
C LEU A 146 3.95 -6.17 17.46
N ASP A 147 5.15 -5.59 17.38
CA ASP A 147 6.28 -6.15 16.64
C ASP A 147 5.95 -6.36 15.16
N VAL A 148 5.38 -5.31 14.55
CA VAL A 148 5.05 -5.24 13.13
C VAL A 148 5.66 -3.97 12.57
N ASP A 149 6.37 -4.08 11.45
CA ASP A 149 6.99 -2.95 10.76
C ASP A 149 6.01 -1.74 10.61
N PRO A 150 6.30 -0.61 11.28
CA PRO A 150 5.43 0.56 11.27
C PRO A 150 5.31 1.25 9.91
N TRP A 151 6.19 0.94 8.95
CA TRP A 151 6.09 1.45 7.58
C TRP A 151 4.75 1.06 6.94
N TYR A 152 4.20 -0.11 7.28
CA TYR A 152 2.88 -0.53 6.80
C TYR A 152 1.76 0.37 7.33
N ALA A 153 1.81 0.75 8.62
CA ALA A 153 0.81 1.63 9.20
C ALA A 153 0.79 2.99 8.49
N GLN A 154 1.96 3.59 8.33
CA GLN A 154 2.14 4.86 7.62
C GLN A 154 1.61 4.74 6.18
N SER A 155 2.03 3.70 5.45
CA SER A 155 1.60 3.48 4.06
C SER A 155 0.09 3.34 3.91
N ILE A 156 -0.55 2.55 4.77
CA ILE A 156 -1.99 2.26 4.69
C ILE A 156 -2.81 3.51 5.04
N LEU A 157 -2.45 4.22 6.11
CA LEU A 157 -3.13 5.45 6.52
C LEU A 157 -3.11 6.51 5.41
N LEU A 158 -2.00 6.62 4.68
CA LEU A 158 -1.86 7.59 3.59
C LEU A 158 -2.76 7.31 2.38
N ILE A 159 -3.20 6.07 2.17
CA ILE A 159 -3.83 5.67 0.90
C ILE A 159 -5.24 5.09 1.01
N GLU A 160 -5.60 4.45 2.12
CA GLU A 160 -6.89 3.76 2.26
C GLU A 160 -8.03 4.73 2.58
N SER A 161 -7.84 5.60 3.56
CA SER A 161 -8.84 6.62 3.94
C SER A 161 -8.18 7.84 4.58
N PRO A 162 -7.27 8.53 3.85
CA PRO A 162 -6.42 9.58 4.40
C PRO A 162 -7.24 10.73 4.98
N GLY A 163 -7.23 10.85 6.31
CA GLY A 163 -7.94 11.88 7.07
C GLY A 163 -9.46 11.74 7.06
N GLN A 164 -10.01 10.55 6.76
CA GLN A 164 -11.45 10.35 6.58
C GLN A 164 -11.93 9.03 7.22
N LEU A 165 -13.16 9.00 7.76
CA LEU A 165 -13.83 7.77 8.21
C LEU A 165 -14.95 7.38 7.23
N LYS A 166 -14.59 7.14 5.96
CA LYS A 166 -15.54 6.74 4.93
C LYS A 166 -15.67 5.22 4.86
N LYS A 167 -16.90 4.75 4.72
CA LYS A 167 -17.17 3.34 4.43
C LYS A 167 -17.14 3.14 2.92
N SER A 168 -16.41 2.12 2.45
CA SER A 168 -16.38 1.79 1.03
C SER A 168 -17.70 1.17 0.57
N VAL A 169 -17.93 1.17 -0.74
CA VAL A 169 -19.10 0.52 -1.35
C VAL A 169 -19.16 -0.98 -1.05
N SER A 170 -18.01 -1.63 -0.87
CA SER A 170 -17.90 -3.05 -0.52
C SER A 170 -17.95 -3.30 0.99
N GLY A 171 -18.03 -2.24 1.80
CA GLY A 171 -18.21 -2.31 3.25
C GLY A 171 -16.92 -2.27 4.09
N ALA A 172 -15.76 -2.00 3.47
CA ALA A 172 -14.53 -1.67 4.18
C ALA A 172 -14.73 -0.39 5.02
N TYR A 173 -14.10 -0.31 6.19
CA TYR A 173 -14.33 0.82 7.09
C TYR A 173 -13.14 1.08 8.02
N GLY A 174 -13.08 2.31 8.56
CA GLY A 174 -12.03 2.76 9.45
C GLY A 174 -10.80 3.33 8.73
N PRO A 175 -9.81 3.81 9.49
CA PRO A 175 -8.56 4.36 8.95
C PRO A 175 -7.78 3.36 8.09
N PHE A 176 -7.87 2.07 8.42
CA PHE A 176 -7.16 0.99 7.73
C PHE A 176 -8.06 0.20 6.75
N GLN A 177 -9.30 0.66 6.50
CA GLN A 177 -10.26 0.06 5.57
C GLN A 177 -10.41 -1.47 5.68
N LEU A 178 -10.60 -1.99 6.89
CA LEU A 178 -10.80 -3.42 7.09
C LEU A 178 -12.20 -3.86 6.67
N MET A 179 -12.29 -4.97 5.94
CA MET A 179 -13.55 -5.64 5.63
C MET A 179 -14.17 -6.26 6.90
N PRO A 180 -15.51 -6.33 7.05
CA PRO A 180 -16.14 -6.81 8.28
C PRO A 180 -15.68 -8.20 8.72
N ARG A 181 -15.57 -9.14 7.77
CA ARG A 181 -15.12 -10.52 8.04
C ARG A 181 -13.64 -10.56 8.45
N VAL A 182 -12.82 -9.74 7.80
CA VAL A 182 -11.38 -9.66 8.08
C VAL A 182 -11.17 -9.08 9.47
N ALA A 183 -11.81 -7.94 9.79
CA ALA A 183 -11.74 -7.33 11.11
C ALA A 183 -12.11 -8.32 12.24
N ARG A 184 -13.21 -9.07 12.09
CA ARG A 184 -13.58 -10.12 13.05
C ARG A 184 -12.53 -11.21 13.19
N ALA A 185 -11.96 -11.67 12.08
CA ALA A 185 -10.88 -12.67 12.10
C ALA A 185 -9.61 -12.14 12.80
N GLN A 186 -9.42 -10.82 12.86
CA GLN A 186 -8.31 -10.17 13.56
C GLN A 186 -8.65 -9.74 14.99
N GLY A 187 -9.79 -10.17 15.54
CA GLY A 187 -10.16 -9.93 16.94
C GLY A 187 -10.89 -8.61 17.20
N LEU A 188 -11.50 -8.00 16.17
CA LEU A 188 -12.38 -6.83 16.33
C LEU A 188 -13.84 -7.26 16.42
N ILE A 189 -14.61 -6.53 17.22
CA ILE A 189 -16.07 -6.63 17.29
C ILE A 189 -16.66 -5.78 16.17
N VAL A 190 -17.35 -6.46 15.23
CA VAL A 190 -18.10 -5.82 14.14
C VAL A 190 -19.47 -6.48 14.02
N ASN A 191 -20.47 -5.83 14.59
CA ASN A 191 -21.88 -6.22 14.59
C ASN A 191 -22.79 -4.98 14.40
N LYS A 192 -24.11 -5.14 14.59
CA LYS A 192 -25.09 -4.05 14.37
C LYS A 192 -24.97 -2.89 15.39
N THR A 193 -24.42 -3.16 16.57
CA THR A 193 -24.36 -2.21 17.69
C THR A 193 -22.96 -1.62 17.85
N ILE A 194 -21.92 -2.44 17.63
CA ILE A 194 -20.51 -2.09 17.83
C ILE A 194 -19.75 -2.38 16.54
N ASP A 195 -19.04 -1.38 16.03
CA ASP A 195 -18.12 -1.51 14.91
C ASP A 195 -16.78 -0.89 15.29
N GLU A 196 -15.88 -1.71 15.85
CA GLU A 196 -14.57 -1.27 16.36
C GLU A 196 -13.62 -0.80 15.25
N ARG A 197 -13.94 -1.00 13.97
CA ARG A 197 -13.12 -0.50 12.87
C ARG A 197 -13.05 1.02 12.84
N LYS A 198 -14.04 1.72 13.41
CA LYS A 198 -14.04 3.20 13.54
C LYS A 198 -13.11 3.70 14.63
N ASP A 199 -12.82 2.87 15.64
CA ASP A 199 -11.86 3.21 16.68
C ASP A 199 -10.46 3.07 16.11
N PHE A 200 -9.67 4.15 16.19
CA PHE A 200 -8.35 4.16 15.56
C PHE A 200 -7.42 3.08 16.09
N SER A 201 -7.34 2.92 17.42
CA SER A 201 -6.40 1.99 18.05
C SER A 201 -6.81 0.53 17.80
N ARG A 202 -8.11 0.23 17.87
CA ARG A 202 -8.65 -1.11 17.55
C ARG A 202 -8.49 -1.42 16.07
N SER A 203 -8.71 -0.46 15.18
CA SER A 203 -8.50 -0.62 13.73
C SER A 203 -7.03 -0.85 13.40
N ALA A 204 -6.12 -0.08 14.01
CA ALA A 204 -4.67 -0.27 13.88
C ALA A 204 -4.23 -1.66 14.38
N TYR A 205 -4.73 -2.09 15.54
CA TYR A 205 -4.51 -3.45 16.05
C TYR A 205 -4.96 -4.52 15.05
N GLY A 206 -6.17 -4.38 14.48
CA GLY A 206 -6.69 -5.31 13.49
C GLY A 206 -5.84 -5.37 12.21
N ALA A 207 -5.36 -4.22 11.74
CA ALA A 207 -4.51 -4.13 10.57
C ALA A 207 -3.11 -4.72 10.82
N ALA A 208 -2.49 -4.40 11.95
CA ALA A 208 -1.21 -4.98 12.36
C ALA A 208 -1.31 -6.51 12.49
N SER A 209 -2.37 -7.01 13.13
CA SER A 209 -2.65 -8.44 13.26
C SER A 209 -2.82 -9.12 11.89
N LEU A 210 -3.56 -8.50 10.96
CA LEU A 210 -3.69 -9.00 9.59
C LEU A 210 -2.32 -9.12 8.91
N ILE A 211 -1.49 -8.09 9.03
CA ILE A 211 -0.17 -8.08 8.39
C ILE A 211 0.74 -9.14 8.98
N LYS A 212 0.82 -9.21 10.31
CA LYS A 212 1.65 -10.17 11.05
C LYS A 212 1.28 -11.60 10.76
N ASN A 213 -0.01 -11.91 10.84
CA ASN A 213 -0.49 -13.30 10.82
C ASN A 213 -0.82 -13.81 9.43
N ILE A 214 -1.08 -12.91 8.47
CA ILE A 214 -1.50 -13.29 7.11
C ILE A 214 -0.59 -12.67 6.06
N CYS A 215 -0.50 -11.33 5.95
CA CYS A 215 0.13 -10.73 4.78
C CYS A 215 1.62 -11.04 4.64
N ILE A 216 2.39 -10.97 5.74
CA ILE A 216 3.81 -11.31 5.74
C ILE A 216 3.99 -12.82 5.49
N PRO A 217 3.38 -13.75 6.25
CA PRO A 217 3.51 -15.19 5.99
C PRO A 217 3.13 -15.59 4.56
N GLU A 218 2.04 -15.06 4.02
CA GLU A 218 1.61 -15.36 2.65
C GLU A 218 2.55 -14.78 1.60
N THR A 219 3.14 -13.60 1.84
CA THR A 219 4.18 -13.07 0.95
C THR A 219 5.39 -13.98 0.92
N LYS A 220 5.84 -14.46 2.09
CA LYS A 220 6.94 -15.43 2.20
C LYS A 220 6.62 -16.73 1.46
N ASN A 221 5.41 -17.27 1.65
CA ASN A 221 4.95 -18.47 0.95
C ASN A 221 4.96 -18.28 -0.57
N ILE A 222 4.49 -17.13 -1.07
CA ILE A 222 4.51 -16.81 -2.50
C ILE A 222 5.95 -16.79 -3.03
N LEU A 223 6.88 -16.14 -2.32
CA LEU A 223 8.28 -16.03 -2.76
C LEU A 223 9.03 -17.36 -2.68
N ASN A 224 8.79 -18.15 -1.62
CA ASN A 224 9.40 -19.47 -1.44
C ASN A 224 9.03 -20.45 -2.56
N ARG A 225 7.80 -20.39 -3.10
CA ARG A 225 7.40 -21.22 -4.27
C ARG A 225 8.22 -20.92 -5.54
N HIS A 226 8.85 -19.75 -5.61
CA HIS A 226 9.70 -19.32 -6.73
C HIS A 226 11.19 -19.32 -6.36
N ASP A 227 11.56 -19.88 -5.20
CA ASP A 227 12.94 -19.88 -4.66
C ASP A 227 13.56 -18.47 -4.58
N ILE A 228 12.73 -17.46 -4.28
CA ILE A 228 13.18 -16.07 -4.18
C ILE A 228 13.60 -15.79 -2.74
N LYS A 229 14.89 -15.43 -2.59
CA LYS A 229 15.41 -14.86 -1.34
C LYS A 229 14.87 -13.44 -1.13
N TYR A 230 14.65 -13.08 0.12
CA TYR A 230 14.13 -11.77 0.50
C TYR A 230 14.71 -11.28 1.82
N ASN A 231 14.69 -9.96 2.00
CA ASN A 231 14.82 -9.29 3.27
C ASN A 231 13.51 -8.54 3.54
N GLU A 232 12.90 -8.75 4.72
CA GLU A 232 11.61 -8.15 5.05
C GLU A 232 11.67 -6.60 5.11
N ASN A 233 12.85 -6.05 5.35
CA ASN A 233 13.09 -4.62 5.43
C ASN A 233 13.27 -3.96 4.06
N ASP A 234 13.45 -4.75 2.99
CA ASP A 234 13.54 -4.20 1.65
C ASP A 234 12.20 -3.61 1.24
N ILE A 235 12.22 -2.39 0.72
CA ILE A 235 11.01 -1.73 0.23
C ILE A 235 10.24 -2.56 -0.81
N TRP A 236 10.90 -3.33 -1.68
CA TRP A 236 10.19 -4.17 -2.65
C TRP A 236 9.38 -5.29 -1.96
N PHE A 237 9.89 -5.86 -0.86
CA PHE A 237 9.17 -6.84 -0.06
C PHE A 237 8.00 -6.18 0.67
N ARG A 238 8.21 -4.99 1.26
CA ARG A 238 7.13 -4.23 1.87
C ARG A 238 6.00 -3.92 0.88
N LEU A 239 6.32 -3.57 -0.36
CA LEU A 239 5.34 -3.35 -1.43
C LEU A 239 4.61 -4.65 -1.83
N MET A 240 5.27 -5.82 -1.78
CA MET A 240 4.61 -7.13 -1.95
C MET A 240 3.57 -7.37 -0.86
N VAL A 241 3.92 -7.14 0.41
CA VAL A 241 3.01 -7.29 1.55
C VAL A 241 1.80 -6.36 1.42
N LEU A 242 1.99 -5.12 0.97
CA LEU A 242 0.88 -4.20 0.66
C LEU A 242 -0.03 -4.73 -0.45
N HIS A 243 0.53 -5.35 -1.49
CA HIS A 243 -0.30 -6.00 -2.51
C HIS A 243 -1.11 -7.16 -1.92
N VAL A 244 -0.56 -7.94 -0.99
CA VAL A 244 -1.32 -9.00 -0.30
C VAL A 244 -2.40 -8.42 0.61
N TYR A 245 -2.12 -7.34 1.32
CA TYR A 245 -3.10 -6.62 2.14
C TYR A 245 -4.31 -6.17 1.31
N HIS A 246 -4.05 -5.60 0.13
CA HIS A 246 -5.10 -5.06 -0.73
C HIS A 246 -5.83 -6.11 -1.58
N ALA A 247 -5.08 -6.98 -2.25
CA ALA A 247 -5.62 -7.90 -3.24
C ALA A 247 -5.86 -9.32 -2.70
N GLY A 248 -5.32 -9.65 -1.52
CA GLY A 248 -5.32 -11.00 -0.97
C GLY A 248 -4.26 -11.90 -1.61
N ALA A 249 -3.74 -12.84 -0.81
CA ALA A 249 -2.62 -13.72 -1.18
C ALA A 249 -2.86 -14.51 -2.46
N TYR A 250 -4.06 -15.06 -2.65
CA TYR A 250 -4.43 -15.81 -3.85
C TYR A 250 -4.19 -15.02 -5.15
N ASN A 251 -4.65 -13.76 -5.19
CA ASN A 251 -4.52 -12.93 -6.38
C ASN A 251 -3.07 -12.50 -6.63
N VAL A 252 -2.32 -12.21 -5.55
CA VAL A 252 -0.89 -11.89 -5.65
C VAL A 252 -0.09 -13.10 -6.11
N GLY A 253 -0.34 -14.27 -5.53
CA GLY A 253 0.29 -15.53 -5.94
C GLY A 253 0.05 -15.80 -7.43
N ALA A 254 -1.20 -15.66 -7.91
CA ALA A 254 -1.53 -15.88 -9.31
C ALA A 254 -0.79 -14.93 -10.27
N VAL A 255 -0.60 -13.65 -9.91
CA VAL A 255 0.15 -12.72 -10.79
C VAL A 255 1.65 -12.97 -10.75
N VAL A 256 2.19 -13.35 -9.59
CA VAL A 256 3.61 -13.74 -9.46
C VAL A 256 3.88 -15.02 -10.25
N ASP A 257 3.00 -16.01 -10.16
CA ASP A 257 3.09 -17.27 -10.92
C ASP A 257 3.09 -17.02 -12.43
N LYS A 258 2.29 -16.05 -12.90
CA LYS A 258 2.29 -15.62 -14.29
C LYS A 258 3.58 -14.90 -14.71
N ILE A 259 4.20 -14.16 -13.80
CA ILE A 259 5.44 -13.42 -14.07
C ILE A 259 6.65 -14.35 -14.11
N MET A 260 6.62 -15.45 -13.34
CA MET A 260 7.74 -16.38 -13.14
C MET A 260 9.06 -15.65 -12.84
N PRO A 261 9.12 -14.85 -11.76
CA PRO A 261 10.34 -14.12 -11.41
C PRO A 261 11.46 -15.06 -10.97
N LYS A 262 12.70 -14.63 -11.21
CA LYS A 262 13.91 -15.32 -10.73
C LYS A 262 14.49 -14.70 -9.46
N GLU A 263 14.16 -13.43 -9.21
CA GLU A 263 14.69 -12.64 -8.11
C GLU A 263 13.62 -11.68 -7.57
N GLY A 264 13.72 -11.36 -6.29
CA GLY A 264 12.89 -10.37 -5.61
C GLY A 264 13.53 -8.99 -5.68
N THR A 265 13.05 -8.16 -6.61
CA THR A 265 13.63 -6.82 -6.83
C THR A 265 12.55 -5.81 -7.20
N GLN A 266 12.94 -4.54 -7.39
CA GLN A 266 12.08 -3.51 -7.98
C GLN A 266 11.43 -3.97 -9.30
N GLU A 267 12.11 -4.81 -10.09
CA GLU A 267 11.59 -5.31 -11.36
C GLU A 267 10.38 -6.23 -11.18
N LEU A 268 10.32 -7.03 -10.11
CA LEU A 268 9.13 -7.84 -9.81
C LEU A 268 7.89 -6.94 -9.61
N ILE A 269 8.02 -5.88 -8.80
CA ILE A 269 6.92 -4.94 -8.56
C ILE A 269 6.51 -4.22 -9.86
N LYS A 270 7.48 -3.77 -10.66
CA LYS A 270 7.22 -3.18 -11.98
C LYS A 270 6.48 -4.13 -12.92
N LYS A 271 6.84 -5.42 -12.91
CA LYS A 271 6.11 -6.44 -13.68
C LYS A 271 4.69 -6.64 -13.14
N MET A 272 4.49 -6.66 -11.83
CA MET A 272 3.13 -6.74 -11.24
C MET A 272 2.25 -5.57 -11.69
N TRP A 273 2.80 -4.35 -11.82
CA TRP A 273 2.06 -3.20 -12.35
C TRP A 273 1.55 -3.38 -13.78
N GLN A 274 2.16 -4.27 -14.56
CA GLN A 274 1.82 -4.52 -15.97
C GLN A 274 1.04 -5.81 -16.20
N HIS A 275 1.06 -6.75 -15.24
CA HIS A 275 0.44 -8.06 -15.40
C HIS A 275 -0.89 -8.17 -14.63
N LYS A 276 -1.80 -8.97 -15.18
CA LYS A 276 -3.08 -9.32 -14.55
C LYS A 276 -3.22 -10.84 -14.48
N ALA A 277 -3.74 -11.32 -13.36
CA ALA A 277 -4.09 -12.71 -13.13
C ALA A 277 -5.15 -12.79 -12.02
N ALA A 278 -6.11 -13.72 -12.13
CA ALA A 278 -7.25 -13.82 -11.22
C ALA A 278 -7.91 -12.43 -10.98
N GLY A 279 -8.10 -12.05 -9.72
CA GLY A 279 -8.61 -10.73 -9.32
C GLY A 279 -7.56 -9.60 -9.32
N PHE A 280 -6.28 -9.89 -9.56
CA PHE A 280 -5.22 -8.87 -9.60
C PHE A 280 -5.36 -8.04 -10.88
N GLY A 281 -5.98 -6.86 -10.75
CA GLY A 281 -6.33 -5.97 -11.85
C GLY A 281 -5.87 -4.54 -11.63
N ASN A 282 -6.49 -3.58 -12.32
CA ASN A 282 -6.04 -2.18 -12.33
C ASN A 282 -5.91 -1.56 -10.93
N CYS A 283 -6.86 -1.82 -10.01
CA CYS A 283 -6.76 -1.32 -8.64
C CYS A 283 -5.51 -1.87 -7.92
N SER A 284 -5.31 -3.19 -7.99
CA SER A 284 -4.16 -3.87 -7.38
C SER A 284 -2.84 -3.46 -8.02
N GLN A 285 -2.80 -3.28 -9.34
CA GLN A 285 -1.64 -2.77 -10.08
C GLN A 285 -1.23 -1.37 -9.61
N ASN A 286 -2.19 -0.51 -9.27
CA ASN A 286 -1.93 0.86 -8.84
C ASN A 286 -1.56 0.99 -7.35
N TYR A 287 -1.89 -0.01 -6.52
CA TYR A 287 -1.85 0.12 -5.06
C TYR A 287 -0.47 0.56 -4.52
N SER A 288 0.59 -0.12 -4.92
CA SER A 288 1.95 0.22 -4.48
C SER A 288 2.54 1.43 -5.23
N GLN A 289 2.03 1.78 -6.41
CA GLN A 289 2.37 3.05 -7.08
C GLN A 289 1.84 4.25 -6.26
N ILE A 290 0.60 4.11 -5.77
CA ILE A 290 -0.09 5.09 -4.91
C ILE A 290 0.64 5.18 -3.56
N ALA A 291 1.01 4.06 -2.94
CA ALA A 291 1.78 4.07 -1.69
C ALA A 291 3.10 4.86 -1.83
N LEU A 292 3.89 4.56 -2.88
CA LEU A 292 5.14 5.28 -3.15
C LEU A 292 4.90 6.78 -3.39
N ALA A 293 3.90 7.14 -4.19
CA ALA A 293 3.53 8.53 -4.43
C ALA A 293 3.15 9.28 -3.14
N ALA A 294 2.41 8.61 -2.27
CA ALA A 294 1.95 9.16 -1.01
C ALA A 294 3.11 9.42 -0.04
N HIS A 295 4.10 8.52 0.02
CA HIS A 295 5.32 8.76 0.79
C HIS A 295 6.16 9.91 0.23
N LEU A 296 6.24 10.08 -1.10
CA LEU A 296 6.92 11.23 -1.70
C LEU A 296 6.25 12.55 -1.32
N ILE A 297 4.92 12.62 -1.33
CA ILE A 297 4.18 13.82 -0.90
C ILE A 297 4.39 14.08 0.59
N LEU A 298 4.32 13.02 1.41
CA LEU A 298 4.55 13.14 2.84
C LEU A 298 5.96 13.66 3.14
N HIS A 299 6.97 13.13 2.44
CA HIS A 299 8.35 13.58 2.56
C HIS A 299 8.49 15.07 2.23
N GLU A 300 7.93 15.53 1.11
CA GLU A 300 7.97 16.95 0.75
C GLU A 300 7.26 17.83 1.77
N MET A 301 6.05 17.44 2.18
CA MET A 301 5.28 18.15 3.20
C MET A 301 6.03 18.24 4.54
N VAL A 302 6.74 17.18 4.94
CA VAL A 302 7.56 17.19 6.16
C VAL A 302 8.73 18.17 6.02
N TYR A 303 9.52 18.06 4.96
CA TYR A 303 10.70 18.90 4.76
C TYR A 303 10.38 20.38 4.52
N GLU A 304 9.20 20.68 3.97
CA GLU A 304 8.72 22.06 3.79
C GLU A 304 8.28 22.72 5.10
N ASN A 305 7.83 21.94 6.09
CA ASN A 305 7.15 22.47 7.29
C ASN A 305 7.86 22.17 8.62
N CYS A 306 8.91 21.34 8.63
CA CYS A 306 9.64 21.02 9.85
C CYS A 306 10.63 22.12 10.25
N SER A 307 10.80 22.32 11.56
CA SER A 307 11.90 23.10 12.11
C SER A 307 13.16 22.24 12.29
N GLU A 308 13.00 20.95 12.61
CA GLU A 308 14.09 20.00 12.80
C GLU A 308 13.64 18.57 12.49
N ILE A 309 14.57 17.74 11.96
CA ILE A 309 14.39 16.30 11.80
C ILE A 309 15.53 15.58 12.51
N ILE A 310 15.21 14.76 13.50
CA ILE A 310 16.17 13.89 14.19
C ILE A 310 16.08 12.49 13.59
N THR A 311 17.22 11.99 13.12
CA THR A 311 17.40 10.61 12.67
C THR A 311 18.09 9.76 13.74
N PRO A 312 17.98 8.42 13.70
CA PRO A 312 18.62 7.55 14.69
C PRO A 312 20.16 7.67 14.68
N ASN A 313 20.76 8.04 13.55
CA ASN A 313 22.20 8.18 13.38
C ASN A 313 22.74 9.59 13.69
N SER A 314 21.90 10.52 14.15
CA SER A 314 22.28 11.90 14.51
C SER A 314 22.53 12.11 16.02
N ARG A 315 22.77 11.02 16.77
CA ARG A 315 23.22 11.05 18.16
C ARG A 315 24.64 10.53 18.28
#